data_AF-A0A940KJK2-F1
#
_entry.id   AF-A0A940KJK2-F1
#
_cell.length_a   1.000
_cell.length_b   1.000
_cell.length_c   1.000
_cell.angle_alpha   90.00
_cell.angle_beta   90.00
_cell.angle_gamma   90.00
#
_symmetry.space_group_name_H-M   'P 1'
#
loop_
_entity.id
_entity.type
_entity.pdbx_description
1 polymer ?
#
loop_
_entity_poly.entity_id
_entity_poly.type
_entity_poly.pdbx_seq_one_letter_code
_entity_poly.pdbx_strand_id
1 'polypeptide(L)'
;RATKLNMPADGPDSKVPLTGALTAVLLDQDRVFYYHGKLDEAVKSGAYGTTNFDLTNGLGQVIREKQAWLNRQKEKGSKDLVLMIKPLDEAAYKNVVDVLDEVAINAVPTYVLMEIDPTEKEIIQHLRKDHPEKNP
;
A
#
# COMPACT_ATOMS: atom_id res chain seq x y z
N ARG A 1 -25.39 -0.45 -6.74
CA ARG A 1 -24.40 -0.77 -7.80
C ARG A 1 -23.40 -1.75 -7.19
N ALA A 2 -23.38 -3.00 -7.63
CA ALA A 2 -22.39 -3.99 -7.17
C ALA A 2 -21.05 -3.71 -7.86
N THR A 3 -20.00 -3.51 -7.08
CA THR A 3 -18.61 -3.44 -7.55
C THR A 3 -18.22 -4.82 -8.09
N LYS A 4 -17.87 -4.91 -9.38
CA LYS A 4 -17.27 -6.12 -9.94
C LYS A 4 -15.85 -6.23 -9.40
N LEU A 5 -15.65 -7.21 -8.52
CA LEU A 5 -14.34 -7.59 -8.00
C LEU A 5 -13.55 -8.27 -9.13
N ASN A 6 -12.60 -7.56 -9.74
CA ASN A 6 -11.62 -8.16 -10.64
C ASN A 6 -10.40 -8.58 -9.81
N MET A 7 -10.42 -9.81 -9.27
CA MET A 7 -9.19 -10.45 -8.78
C MET A 7 -8.39 -10.96 -9.99
N PRO A 8 -7.13 -10.57 -10.18
CA PRO A 8 -6.23 -11.31 -11.06
C PRO A 8 -6.06 -12.73 -10.51
N ALA A 9 -5.99 -13.73 -11.39
CA ALA A 9 -5.75 -15.12 -11.00
C ALA A 9 -4.36 -15.27 -10.36
N ASP A 10 -4.28 -16.05 -9.29
CA ASP A 10 -3.03 -16.41 -8.64
C ASP A 10 -2.06 -17.06 -9.64
N GLY A 11 -0.91 -16.43 -9.83
CA GLY A 11 0.18 -16.91 -10.66
C GLY A 11 1.41 -16.01 -10.49
N PRO A 12 2.64 -16.56 -10.50
CA PRO A 12 3.87 -15.85 -10.12
C PRO A 12 4.33 -14.76 -11.11
N ASP A 13 3.49 -14.31 -12.04
CA ASP A 13 3.90 -13.38 -13.12
C ASP A 13 2.77 -12.42 -13.56
N SER A 14 1.96 -11.94 -12.62
CA SER A 14 1.20 -10.73 -12.88
C SER A 14 2.17 -9.56 -13.05
N LYS A 15 2.49 -9.20 -14.30
CA LYS A 15 3.31 -8.04 -14.69
C LYS A 15 2.61 -6.74 -14.30
N VAL A 16 2.42 -6.50 -13.00
CA VAL A 16 2.02 -5.20 -12.47
C VAL A 16 3.14 -4.24 -12.85
N PRO A 17 2.87 -3.19 -13.65
CA PRO A 17 3.89 -2.20 -13.94
C PRO A 17 4.39 -1.63 -12.61
N LEU A 18 5.67 -1.83 -12.27
CA LEU A 18 6.27 -1.39 -11.00
C LEU A 18 5.99 0.10 -10.71
N THR A 19 5.87 0.90 -11.76
CA THR A 19 5.50 2.31 -11.68
C THR A 19 4.14 2.56 -11.03
N GLY A 20 3.15 1.71 -11.29
CA GLY A 20 1.78 1.82 -10.77
C GLY A 20 1.56 1.14 -9.42
N ALA A 21 2.52 0.35 -8.96
CA ALA A 21 2.43 -0.37 -7.70
C ALA A 21 2.57 0.55 -6.47
N LEU A 22 1.66 0.38 -5.52
CA LEU A 22 1.72 0.88 -4.15
C LEU A 22 1.40 -0.31 -3.23
N THR A 23 2.21 -0.53 -2.21
CA THR A 23 1.93 -1.56 -1.19
C THR A 23 1.62 -0.88 0.13
N ALA A 24 0.59 -1.38 0.82
CA ALA A 24 0.23 -1.06 2.19
C ALA A 24 0.36 -2.31 3.05
N VAL A 25 1.34 -2.32 3.95
CA VAL A 25 1.54 -3.35 4.96
C VAL A 25 0.88 -2.90 6.25
N LEU A 26 -0.13 -3.65 6.71
CA LEU A 26 -0.92 -3.27 7.88
C LEU A 26 -0.22 -3.78 9.12
N LEU A 27 0.08 -2.87 10.04
CA LEU A 27 0.78 -3.16 11.28
C LEU A 27 -0.21 -3.15 12.45
N ASP A 28 0.33 -3.27 13.65
CA ASP A 28 -0.37 -3.01 14.90
C ASP A 28 -0.67 -1.51 15.11
N GLN A 29 -1.64 -1.22 15.97
CA GLN A 29 -2.00 0.14 16.42
C GLN A 29 -2.43 1.09 15.29
N ASP A 30 -3.28 0.62 14.37
CA ASP A 30 -3.79 1.41 13.23
C ASP A 30 -2.70 2.00 12.32
N ARG A 31 -1.46 1.46 12.37
CA ARG A 31 -0.35 1.91 11.54
C ARG A 31 -0.30 1.15 10.22
N VAL A 32 0.18 1.85 9.19
CA VAL A 32 0.40 1.31 7.85
C VAL A 32 1.79 1.68 7.40
N PHE A 33 2.63 0.68 7.10
CA PHE A 33 3.86 0.92 6.36
C PHE A 33 3.56 0.86 4.86
N TYR A 34 4.01 1.83 4.10
CA TYR A 34 3.78 1.86 2.66
C TYR A 34 5.07 2.04 1.88
N TYR A 35 5.08 1.53 0.65
CA TYR A 35 6.18 1.75 -0.29
C TYR A 35 5.70 1.73 -1.74
N HIS A 36 6.45 2.41 -2.61
CA HIS A 36 6.16 2.46 -4.04
C HIS A 36 7.02 1.46 -4.83
N GLY A 37 6.43 0.73 -5.78
CA GLY A 37 7.18 -0.21 -6.60
C GLY A 37 7.67 -1.42 -5.81
N LYS A 38 8.96 -1.73 -5.90
CA LYS A 38 9.59 -2.82 -5.13
C LYS A 38 10.17 -2.30 -3.82
N LEU A 39 10.09 -3.10 -2.76
CA LEU A 39 10.58 -2.70 -1.44
C LEU A 39 12.08 -2.36 -1.44
N ASP A 40 12.91 -3.18 -2.09
CA ASP A 40 14.37 -2.97 -2.12
C ASP A 40 14.79 -1.66 -2.81
N GLU A 41 14.11 -1.31 -3.90
CA GLU A 41 14.28 -0.04 -4.61
C GLU A 41 13.73 1.14 -3.78
N ALA A 42 12.56 0.96 -3.15
CA ALA A 42 11.95 1.96 -2.30
C ALA A 42 12.84 2.31 -1.11
N VAL A 43 13.41 1.31 -0.44
CA VAL A 43 14.34 1.52 0.69
C VAL A 43 15.57 2.32 0.27
N LYS A 44 16.17 2.00 -0.89
CA LYS A 44 17.35 2.72 -1.41
C LYS A 44 17.04 4.16 -1.79
N SER A 45 15.84 4.42 -2.31
CA SER A 45 15.43 5.73 -2.84
C SER A 45 14.69 6.61 -1.82
N GLY A 46 14.29 6.05 -0.67
CA GLY A 46 13.42 6.72 0.29
C GLY A 46 11.95 6.78 -0.14
N ALA A 47 11.51 5.98 -1.11
CA ALA A 47 10.13 5.97 -1.61
C ALA A 47 9.18 5.10 -0.76
N TYR A 48 9.30 5.21 0.56
CA TYR A 48 8.51 4.48 1.55
C TYR A 48 8.22 5.38 2.77
N GLY A 49 7.30 4.95 3.64
CA GLY A 49 6.99 5.67 4.87
C GLY A 49 6.00 4.92 5.75
N THR A 50 5.61 5.57 6.84
CA THR A 50 4.56 5.09 7.76
C THR A 50 3.44 6.12 7.80
N THR A 51 2.21 5.63 7.83
CA THR A 51 0.98 6.41 7.94
C THR A 51 -0.04 5.64 8.79
N ASN A 52 -1.28 6.09 8.82
CA ASN A 52 -2.40 5.48 9.52
C ASN A 52 -3.70 5.67 8.70
N PHE A 53 -4.86 5.56 9.34
CA PHE A 53 -6.17 5.79 8.74
C PHE A 53 -6.76 7.18 9.04
N ASP A 54 -5.92 8.19 9.32
CA ASP A 54 -6.40 9.56 9.47
C ASP A 54 -7.04 10.07 8.18
N LEU A 55 -8.19 10.74 8.30
CA LEU A 55 -8.98 11.21 7.17
C LEU A 55 -8.21 12.19 6.26
N THR A 56 -7.32 12.99 6.84
CA THR A 56 -6.60 14.05 6.14
C THR A 56 -5.18 13.67 5.77
N ASN A 57 -4.45 13.06 6.72
CA ASN A 57 -3.02 12.78 6.63
C ASN A 57 -2.67 11.28 6.66
N GLY A 58 -3.67 10.41 6.48
CA GLY A 58 -3.51 8.97 6.48
C GLY A 58 -3.20 8.37 5.10
N LEU A 59 -3.43 7.07 4.98
CA LEU A 59 -3.21 6.28 3.75
C LEU A 59 -3.93 6.88 2.53
N GLY A 60 -5.10 7.49 2.72
CA GLY A 60 -5.81 8.18 1.65
C GLY A 60 -4.99 9.29 1.00
N GLN A 61 -4.18 10.04 1.77
CA GLN A 61 -3.27 11.05 1.22
C GLN A 61 -2.22 10.41 0.31
N VAL A 62 -1.58 9.33 0.78
CA VAL A 62 -0.56 8.59 0.01
C VAL A 62 -1.13 8.07 -1.31
N ILE A 63 -2.36 7.54 -1.29
CA ILE A 63 -3.07 7.09 -2.50
C ILE A 63 -3.28 8.25 -3.47
N ARG A 64 -3.80 9.39 -3.01
CA ARG A 64 -4.06 10.57 -3.86
C ARG A 64 -2.78 11.16 -4.44
N GLU A 65 -1.70 11.21 -3.67
CA GLU A 65 -0.38 11.65 -4.13
C GLU A 65 0.14 10.73 -5.24
N LYS A 66 0.03 9.41 -5.06
CA LYS A 66 0.40 8.43 -6.08
C LYS A 66 -0.44 8.58 -7.35
N GLN A 67 -1.75 8.76 -7.23
CA GLN A 67 -2.65 9.00 -8.37
C GLN A 67 -2.28 10.29 -9.12
N ALA A 68 -2.04 11.39 -8.40
CA ALA A 68 -1.63 12.66 -8.97
C ALA A 68 -0.28 12.54 -9.69
N TRP A 69 0.67 11.81 -9.10
CA TRP A 69 1.95 11.52 -9.72
C TRP A 69 1.78 10.69 -11.01
N LEU A 70 0.97 9.64 -11.00
CA LEU A 70 0.69 8.81 -12.18
C LEU A 70 0.04 9.62 -13.30
N ASN A 71 -0.95 10.47 -12.97
CA ASN A 71 -1.62 11.34 -13.93
C ASN A 71 -0.66 12.31 -14.65
N ARG A 72 0.49 12.65 -14.06
CA ARG A 72 1.51 13.51 -14.69
C ARG A 72 2.49 12.76 -15.60
N GLN A 73 2.60 11.45 -15.46
CA GLN A 73 3.67 10.66 -16.07
C GLN A 73 3.22 9.82 -17.28
N LYS A 74 1.97 9.35 -17.31
CA LYS A 74 1.52 8.31 -18.24
C LYS A 74 0.19 8.62 -18.93
N GLU A 75 0.02 8.06 -20.12
CA GLU A 75 -1.21 8.12 -20.92
C GLU A 75 -2.43 7.51 -20.20
N LYS A 76 -2.23 6.46 -19.38
CA LYS A 76 -3.30 5.83 -18.57
C LYS A 76 -3.51 6.50 -17.20
N GLY A 77 -2.54 7.25 -16.70
CA GLY A 77 -2.59 7.95 -15.42
C GLY A 77 -2.90 7.04 -14.22
N SER A 78 -3.74 7.54 -13.30
CA SER A 78 -4.21 6.86 -12.09
C SER A 78 -4.91 5.51 -12.33
N LYS A 79 -5.35 5.20 -13.56
CA LYS A 79 -5.92 3.89 -13.92
C LYS A 79 -4.90 2.75 -13.84
N ASP A 80 -3.61 3.06 -13.85
CA ASP A 80 -2.52 2.09 -13.68
C ASP A 80 -2.19 1.80 -12.21
N LEU A 81 -2.87 2.46 -11.25
CA LEU A 81 -2.63 2.21 -9.83
C LEU A 81 -3.08 0.81 -9.43
N VAL A 82 -2.18 0.05 -8.82
CA VAL A 82 -2.48 -1.22 -8.16
C VAL A 82 -2.07 -1.11 -6.71
N LEU A 83 -3.02 -1.28 -5.78
CA LEU A 83 -2.77 -1.30 -4.34
C LEU A 83 -2.65 -2.74 -3.83
N MET A 84 -1.47 -3.13 -3.35
CA MET A 84 -1.29 -4.39 -2.63
C MET A 84 -1.51 -4.17 -1.14
N ILE A 85 -2.34 -4.99 -0.52
CA ILE A 85 -2.70 -4.90 0.90
C ILE A 85 -2.17 -6.16 1.57
N LYS A 86 -1.27 -5.97 2.52
CA LYS A 86 -0.55 -7.06 3.20
C LYS A 86 -0.71 -6.92 4.71
N PRO A 87 -1.79 -7.47 5.31
CA PRO A 87 -1.93 -7.45 6.76
C PRO A 87 -0.88 -8.35 7.43
N LEU A 88 -0.27 -7.87 8.50
CA LEU A 88 0.51 -8.72 9.41
C LEU A 88 -0.41 -9.44 10.39
N ASP A 89 0.11 -10.49 11.03
CA ASP A 89 -0.61 -11.28 12.04
C ASP A 89 -1.09 -10.42 13.22
N GLU A 90 -0.32 -9.39 13.55
CA GLU A 90 -0.64 -8.41 14.60
C GLU A 90 -1.62 -7.31 14.16
N ALA A 91 -2.00 -7.24 12.88
CA ALA A 91 -2.95 -6.25 12.40
C ALA A 91 -4.37 -6.58 12.86
N ALA A 92 -5.10 -5.59 13.39
CA ALA A 92 -6.49 -5.78 13.72
C ALA A 92 -7.32 -5.95 12.42
N TYR A 93 -8.36 -6.79 12.48
CA TYR A 93 -9.29 -6.95 11.35
C TYR A 93 -9.89 -5.62 10.88
N LYS A 94 -10.09 -4.68 11.82
CA LYS A 94 -10.53 -3.31 11.53
C LYS A 94 -9.63 -2.64 10.49
N ASN A 95 -8.31 -2.79 10.57
CA ASN A 95 -7.37 -2.17 9.63
C ASN A 95 -7.60 -2.65 8.20
N VAL A 96 -7.97 -3.93 8.01
CA VAL A 96 -8.30 -4.45 6.68
C VAL A 96 -9.55 -3.74 6.15
N VAL A 97 -10.57 -3.57 6.99
CA VAL A 97 -11.79 -2.83 6.62
C VAL A 97 -11.46 -1.37 6.28
N ASP A 98 -10.67 -0.70 7.11
CA ASP A 98 -10.29 0.70 6.90
C ASP A 98 -9.53 0.90 5.57
N VAL A 99 -8.63 -0.02 5.19
CA VAL A 99 -7.97 0.06 3.87
C VAL A 99 -8.96 -0.13 2.73
N LEU A 100 -9.93 -1.03 2.88
CA LEU A 100 -10.96 -1.24 1.85
C LEU A 100 -11.88 -0.02 1.71
N ASP A 101 -12.13 0.69 2.81
CA ASP A 101 -12.80 1.99 2.79
C ASP A 101 -11.96 3.02 2.03
N GLU A 102 -10.65 3.10 2.29
CA GLU A 102 -9.75 3.99 1.53
C GLU A 102 -9.68 3.64 0.03
N VAL A 103 -9.72 2.36 -0.32
CA VAL A 103 -9.82 1.90 -1.71
C VAL A 103 -11.10 2.42 -2.37
N ALA A 104 -12.23 2.32 -1.68
CA ALA A 104 -13.52 2.78 -2.18
C ALA A 104 -13.58 4.32 -2.29
N ILE A 105 -13.17 5.03 -1.24
CA ILE A 105 -13.16 6.50 -1.14
C ILE A 105 -12.30 7.12 -2.24
N ASN A 106 -11.10 6.59 -2.44
CA ASN A 106 -10.15 7.15 -3.41
C ASN A 106 -10.28 6.49 -4.80
N ALA A 107 -11.32 5.67 -5.02
CA ALA A 107 -11.60 5.00 -6.29
C ALA A 107 -10.38 4.27 -6.87
N VAL A 108 -9.67 3.52 -6.03
CA VAL A 108 -8.49 2.73 -6.47
C VAL A 108 -8.96 1.65 -7.45
N PRO A 109 -8.42 1.59 -8.68
CA PRO A 109 -9.00 0.78 -9.75
C PRO A 109 -8.73 -0.71 -9.57
N THR A 110 -7.56 -1.07 -9.00
CA THR A 110 -7.18 -2.45 -8.74
C THR A 110 -6.55 -2.55 -7.36
N TYR A 111 -6.97 -3.53 -6.57
CA TYR A 111 -6.33 -3.88 -5.31
C TYR A 111 -6.24 -5.39 -5.14
N VAL A 112 -5.26 -5.84 -4.38
CA VAL A 112 -5.03 -7.26 -4.09
C VAL A 112 -4.72 -7.39 -2.60
N LEU A 113 -5.49 -8.21 -1.90
CA LEU A 113 -5.18 -8.62 -0.53
C LEU A 113 -4.33 -9.90 -0.61
N MET A 114 -3.14 -9.90 0.00
CA MET A 114 -2.23 -11.04 -0.04
C MET A 114 -1.38 -11.13 1.21
N GLU A 115 -0.79 -12.29 1.46
CA GLU A 115 0.15 -12.49 2.55
C GLU A 115 1.48 -11.77 2.27
N ILE A 116 2.14 -11.33 3.34
CA ILE A 116 3.48 -10.75 3.26
C ILE A 116 4.54 -11.85 3.08
N ASP A 117 5.53 -11.59 2.25
CA ASP A 117 6.69 -12.47 2.15
C ASP A 117 7.57 -12.39 3.42
N PRO A 118 8.13 -13.51 3.92
CA PRO A 118 8.96 -13.50 5.12
C PRO A 118 10.16 -12.54 5.05
N THR A 119 10.85 -12.45 3.92
CA THR A 119 11.98 -11.53 3.74
C THR A 119 11.52 -10.07 3.76
N GLU A 120 10.37 -9.79 3.17
CA GLU A 120 9.74 -8.46 3.22
C GLU A 120 9.39 -8.06 4.66
N LYS A 121 8.81 -9.00 5.43
CA LYS A 121 8.47 -8.82 6.85
C LYS A 121 9.72 -8.48 7.67
N GLU A 122 10.83 -9.18 7.46
CA GLU A 122 12.11 -8.92 8.14
C GLU A 122 12.66 -7.53 7.86
N ILE A 123 12.66 -7.09 6.59
CA ILE A 123 13.13 -5.76 6.20
C ILE A 123 12.30 -4.67 6.90
N ILE A 124 10.97 -4.79 6.87
CA ILE A 124 10.07 -3.81 7.50
C ILE A 124 10.30 -3.77 9.01
N GLN A 125 10.47 -4.93 9.65
CA GLN A 125 10.77 -4.99 11.08
C GLN A 125 12.11 -4.31 11.44
N HIS A 126 13.13 -4.42 10.58
CA HIS A 126 14.41 -3.75 10.78
C HIS A 126 14.26 -2.22 10.64
N LEU A 127 13.62 -1.75 9.57
CA LEU A 127 13.38 -0.31 9.34
C LEU A 127 12.60 0.36 10.48
N ARG A 128 11.64 -0.37 11.07
CA ARG A 128 10.86 0.11 12.23
C ARG A 128 11.71 0.27 13.50
N LYS A 129 12.81 -0.49 13.64
CA LYS A 129 13.69 -0.45 14.82
C LYS A 129 14.73 0.67 14.72
N ASP A 130 15.23 0.94 13.52
CA ASP A 130 16.26 1.97 13.29
C ASP A 130 15.68 3.40 13.32
N HIS A 131 14.37 3.53 13.14
CA HIS A 131 13.62 4.76 13.34
C HIS A 131 12.60 4.57 14.47
N PRO A 132 13.04 4.45 15.74
CA PRO A 132 12.10 4.34 16.86
C PRO A 132 11.25 5.60 16.86
N GLU A 133 9.93 5.40 16.77
CA GLU A 133 8.95 6.47 16.69
C GLU A 133 9.24 7.53 17.75
N LYS A 134 9.38 8.79 17.33
CA LYS A 134 9.22 9.92 18.25
C LYS A 134 7.74 9.98 18.60
N ASN A 135 7.36 9.25 19.64
CA ASN A 135 6.05 9.28 20.26
C ASN A 135 5.73 10.73 20.69
N PRO A 136 4.73 11.42 20.11
CA PRO A 136 4.21 12.66 20.69
C PRO A 136 3.40 12.38 21.96
#